data_AF-A0A960VWL6-F1
#
_entry.id   AF-A0A960VWL6-F1
#
_cell.length_a   1.000
_cell.length_b   1.000
_cell.length_c   1.000
_cell.angle_alpha   90.00
_cell.angle_beta   90.00
_cell.angle_gamma   90.00
#
_symmetry.space_group_name_H-M   'P 1'
#
loop_
_entity.id
_entity.type
_entity.pdbx_description
1 polymer ?
#
loop_
_entity_poly.entity_id
_entity_poly.type
_entity_poly.pdbx_seq_one_letter_code
_entity_poly.pdbx_strand_id
1 'polypeptide(L)'
;ARLAGRPPLAGPGSIDGALRADDGARFRFNVYLRSGGVAIALRRLEDQIKPLADLGLPDSLYELCELPDGLVVVGGPTGSGKSTTLATLVDRINQSRSGHVITIEDPIEYVHESKGCLVDQRQVGTDTTDFQEALVASLRQDPDVVLVGEVREIGTIRTAITAAETGHLVFTTVHA
;
A
#
# COMPACT_ATOMS: atom_id res chain seq x y z
N ALA A 1 2.77 25.32 -33.38
CA ALA A 1 3.55 24.23 -34.01
C ALA A 1 2.93 22.90 -33.60
N ARG A 2 2.41 22.12 -34.56
CA ARG A 2 1.95 20.74 -34.28
C ARG A 2 3.19 19.89 -34.03
N LEU A 3 3.34 19.40 -32.80
CA LEU A 3 4.37 18.44 -32.43
C LEU A 3 3.97 17.06 -32.98
N ALA A 4 4.24 16.83 -34.27
CA ALA A 4 4.20 15.50 -34.86
C ALA A 4 5.53 14.79 -34.52
N GLY A 5 5.46 13.61 -33.89
CA GLY A 5 6.60 12.69 -33.85
C GLY A 5 7.11 12.24 -32.48
N ARG A 6 6.42 12.49 -31.36
CA ARG A 6 6.75 11.76 -30.11
C ARG A 6 5.99 10.43 -30.09
N PRO A 7 6.66 9.30 -29.79
CA PRO A 7 5.97 8.03 -29.65
C PRO A 7 4.90 8.20 -28.54
N PRO A 8 3.68 7.67 -28.73
CA PRO A 8 2.73 7.57 -27.63
C PRO A 8 3.39 6.83 -26.46
N LEU A 9 2.95 7.09 -25.24
CA LEU A 9 3.30 6.23 -24.10
C LEU A 9 3.12 4.78 -24.57
N ALA A 10 4.17 3.97 -24.50
CA ALA A 10 4.11 2.58 -24.94
C ALA A 10 3.22 1.81 -23.95
N GLY A 11 1.90 1.83 -24.16
CA GLY A 11 0.93 1.32 -23.19
C GLY A 11 -0.43 2.05 -23.21
N PRO A 12 -1.31 1.79 -22.23
CA PRO A 12 -2.75 2.02 -22.25
C PRO A 12 -3.21 3.50 -22.20
N GLY A 13 -2.38 4.46 -22.60
CA GLY A 13 -2.71 5.89 -22.58
C GLY A 13 -2.52 6.57 -21.22
N SER A 14 -2.18 5.80 -20.17
CA SER A 14 -1.71 6.30 -18.88
C SER A 14 -0.75 5.31 -18.19
N ILE A 15 0.09 5.83 -17.29
CA ILE A 15 1.03 5.08 -16.44
C ILE A 15 1.02 5.71 -15.05
N ASP A 16 0.78 4.89 -14.02
CA ASP A 16 0.92 5.24 -12.61
C ASP A 16 2.26 4.76 -12.04
N GLY A 17 2.78 5.46 -11.03
CA GLY A 17 3.97 5.00 -10.32
C GLY A 17 4.38 5.93 -9.19
N ALA A 18 5.51 5.61 -8.57
CA ALA A 18 6.16 6.46 -7.57
C ALA A 18 7.64 6.69 -7.93
N LEU A 19 8.14 7.88 -7.62
CA LEU A 19 9.55 8.25 -7.78
C LEU A 19 10.08 8.91 -6.51
N ARG A 20 11.39 8.82 -6.30
CA ARG A 20 12.12 9.53 -5.25
C ARG A 20 13.00 10.59 -5.90
N ALA A 21 12.90 11.84 -5.45
CA ALA A 21 13.75 12.94 -5.88
C ALA A 21 15.11 12.90 -5.15
N ASP A 22 16.08 13.67 -5.65
CA ASP A 22 17.45 13.72 -5.11
C ASP A 22 17.52 14.18 -3.65
N ASP A 23 16.55 15.00 -3.22
CA ASP A 23 16.40 15.47 -1.83
C ASP A 23 15.71 14.45 -0.91
N GLY A 24 15.37 13.26 -1.43
CA GLY A 24 14.71 12.19 -0.71
C GLY A 24 13.18 12.25 -0.74
N ALA A 25 12.59 13.34 -1.23
CA ALA A 25 11.13 13.48 -1.28
C ALA A 25 10.51 12.46 -2.24
N ARG A 26 9.42 11.83 -1.82
CA ARG A 26 8.69 10.85 -2.63
C ARG A 26 7.49 11.49 -3.32
N PHE A 27 7.22 11.06 -4.55
CA PHE A 27 6.08 11.53 -5.33
C PHE A 27 5.37 10.35 -5.98
N ARG A 28 4.05 10.32 -5.88
CA ARG A 28 3.20 9.55 -6.77
C ARG A 28 2.99 10.35 -8.05
N PHE A 29 3.09 9.70 -9.19
CA PHE A 29 2.79 10.31 -10.47
C PHE A 29 1.76 9.50 -11.24
N ASN A 30 1.01 10.19 -12.09
CA ASN A 30 0.22 9.60 -13.15
C ASN A 30 0.55 10.38 -14.44
N VAL A 31 1.16 9.72 -15.42
CA VAL A 31 1.42 10.28 -16.75
C VAL A 31 0.33 9.79 -17.69
N TYR A 32 -0.33 10.70 -18.41
CA TYR A 32 -1.47 10.34 -19.26
C TYR A 32 -1.53 11.19 -20.54
N LEU A 33 -2.20 10.67 -21.56
CA LEU A 33 -2.44 11.39 -22.81
C LEU A 33 -3.68 12.30 -22.66
N ARG A 34 -3.54 13.58 -23.04
CA ARG A 34 -4.62 14.57 -22.99
C ARG A 34 -4.56 15.49 -24.20
N SER A 35 -5.65 15.53 -24.97
CA SER A 35 -5.84 16.45 -26.11
C SER A 35 -4.64 16.54 -27.06
N GLY A 36 -4.08 15.39 -27.45
CA GLY A 36 -2.93 15.32 -28.37
C GLY A 36 -1.57 15.67 -27.75
N GLY A 37 -1.50 15.80 -26.43
CA GLY A 37 -0.25 15.96 -25.67
C GLY A 37 -0.14 14.98 -24.52
N VAL A 38 1.01 15.00 -23.85
CA VAL A 38 1.26 14.27 -22.60
C VAL A 38 1.06 15.22 -21.43
N ALA A 39 0.36 14.77 -20.40
CA ALA A 39 0.17 15.46 -19.13
C ALA A 39 0.68 14.58 -17.97
N ILE A 40 1.00 15.22 -16.85
CA ILE A 40 1.39 14.54 -15.61
C ILE A 40 0.65 15.14 -14.42
N ALA A 41 0.11 14.29 -13.57
CA ALA A 41 -0.32 14.65 -12.23
C ALA A 41 0.74 14.15 -11.23
N LEU A 42 1.25 15.04 -10.39
CA LEU A 42 2.23 14.72 -9.35
C LEU A 42 1.63 15.03 -7.98
N ARG A 43 1.70 14.07 -7.07
CA ARG A 43 1.30 14.22 -5.66
C ARG A 43 2.49 13.86 -4.79
N ARG A 44 2.93 14.80 -3.94
CA ARG A 44 3.93 14.51 -2.91
C ARG A 44 3.37 13.44 -1.98
N LEU A 45 4.19 12.44 -1.65
CA LEU A 45 3.87 11.41 -0.66
C LEU A 45 4.40 11.87 0.71
N GLU A 46 3.70 11.46 1.76
CA GLU A 46 4.07 11.77 3.13
C GLU A 46 5.22 10.84 3.55
N ASP A 47 6.25 11.41 4.16
CA ASP A 47 7.41 10.64 4.60
C ASP A 47 7.36 10.30 6.11
N GLN A 48 6.41 10.90 6.85
CA GLN A 48 6.29 10.73 8.29
C GLN A 48 4.98 10.04 8.67
N ILE A 49 5.12 8.93 9.39
CA ILE A 49 4.01 8.20 10.01
C ILE A 49 3.69 8.89 11.33
N LYS A 50 2.40 9.21 11.53
CA LYS A 50 1.90 9.93 12.72
C LYS A 50 1.26 8.95 13.70
N PRO A 51 1.30 9.20 15.02
CA PRO A 51 0.54 8.40 15.98
C PRO A 51 -0.97 8.58 15.79
N LEU A 52 -1.78 7.63 16.30
CA LEU A 52 -3.24 7.68 16.16
C LEU A 52 -3.87 8.97 16.72
N ALA A 53 -3.34 9.47 17.83
CA ALA A 53 -3.79 10.73 18.44
C ALA A 53 -3.71 11.93 17.47
N ASP A 54 -2.64 12.02 16.67
CA ASP A 54 -2.45 13.08 15.67
C ASP A 54 -3.37 12.91 14.45
N LEU A 55 -3.92 11.72 14.26
CA LEU A 55 -4.96 11.42 13.26
C LEU A 55 -6.37 11.66 13.81
N GLY A 56 -6.51 12.03 15.08
CA GLY A 56 -7.81 12.14 15.75
C GLY A 56 -8.50 10.79 15.99
N LEU A 57 -7.72 9.70 16.00
CA LEU A 57 -8.19 8.34 16.23
C LEU A 57 -7.93 7.90 17.68
N PRO A 58 -8.79 7.05 18.26
CA PRO A 58 -8.59 6.57 19.63
C PRO A 58 -7.46 5.54 19.71
N ASP A 59 -6.66 5.63 20.77
CA ASP A 59 -5.53 4.70 21.02
C ASP A 59 -5.97 3.24 21.16
N SER A 60 -7.24 2.97 21.47
CA SER A 60 -7.80 1.61 21.52
C SER A 60 -7.65 0.86 20.19
N LEU A 61 -7.49 1.55 19.05
CA LEU A 61 -7.21 0.86 17.78
C LEU A 61 -5.83 0.18 17.77
N TYR A 62 -4.90 0.56 18.63
CA TYR A 62 -3.64 -0.19 18.79
C TYR A 62 -3.85 -1.59 19.36
N GLU A 63 -4.99 -1.90 19.98
CA GLU A 63 -5.32 -3.27 20.40
C GLU A 63 -5.40 -4.23 19.19
N LEU A 64 -5.74 -3.71 18.00
CA LEU A 64 -5.71 -4.49 16.75
C LEU A 64 -4.28 -4.94 16.40
N CYS A 65 -3.26 -4.19 16.82
CA CYS A 65 -1.85 -4.53 16.66
C CYS A 65 -1.38 -5.59 17.65
N GLU A 66 -2.23 -6.12 18.54
CA GLU A 66 -1.93 -7.18 19.52
C GLU A 66 -2.63 -8.52 19.16
N LEU A 67 -3.44 -8.54 18.09
CA LEU A 67 -4.08 -9.76 17.60
C LEU A 67 -3.04 -10.76 17.06
N PRO A 68 -3.13 -12.06 17.41
CA PRO A 68 -2.21 -13.08 16.88
C PRO A 68 -2.41 -13.30 15.38
N ASP A 69 -3.67 -13.30 14.94
CA ASP A 69 -4.11 -13.51 13.56
C ASP A 69 -5.50 -12.88 13.35
N GLY A 70 -5.96 -12.84 12.11
CA GLY A 70 -7.29 -12.35 11.75
C GLY A 70 -7.28 -11.32 10.62
N LEU A 71 -8.47 -10.79 10.29
CA LEU A 71 -8.65 -9.82 9.21
C LEU A 71 -9.12 -8.47 9.76
N VAL A 72 -8.31 -7.43 9.56
CA VAL A 72 -8.63 -6.04 9.87
C VAL A 72 -8.92 -5.29 8.58
N VAL A 73 -10.14 -4.76 8.45
CA VAL A 73 -10.59 -4.02 7.26
C VAL A 73 -10.85 -2.57 7.61
N VAL A 74 -10.20 -1.64 6.90
CA VAL A 74 -10.45 -0.20 7.02
C VAL A 74 -11.24 0.28 5.80
N GLY A 75 -12.51 0.64 6.02
CA GLY A 75 -13.42 1.14 4.98
C GLY A 75 -13.52 2.66 4.93
N GLY A 76 -13.76 3.21 3.74
CA GLY A 76 -14.03 4.65 3.56
C GLY A 76 -13.74 5.15 2.14
N PRO A 77 -14.17 6.39 1.79
CA PRO A 77 -13.93 6.97 0.46
C PRO A 77 -12.45 7.29 0.22
N THR A 78 -12.09 7.66 -1.02
CA THR A 78 -10.73 8.17 -1.33
C THR A 78 -10.40 9.39 -0.47
N GLY A 79 -9.18 9.43 0.08
CA GLY A 79 -8.71 10.57 0.85
C GLY A 79 -9.25 10.65 2.29
N SER A 80 -9.95 9.62 2.78
CA SER A 80 -10.44 9.55 4.17
C SER A 80 -9.39 9.14 5.21
N GLY A 81 -8.13 8.93 4.79
CA GLY A 81 -7.03 8.58 5.71
C GLY A 81 -6.79 7.09 5.91
N LYS A 82 -7.45 6.19 5.16
CA LYS A 82 -7.28 4.72 5.29
C LYS A 82 -5.82 4.26 5.30
N SER A 83 -5.05 4.67 4.28
CA SER A 83 -3.63 4.32 4.17
C SER A 83 -2.82 4.88 5.34
N THR A 84 -3.11 6.11 5.78
CA THR A 84 -2.46 6.74 6.93
C THR A 84 -2.73 5.97 8.22
N THR A 85 -3.98 5.54 8.43
CA THR A 85 -4.36 4.69 9.57
C THR A 85 -3.63 3.35 9.52
N LEU A 86 -3.63 2.66 8.38
CA LEU A 86 -2.94 1.37 8.26
C LEU A 86 -1.42 1.51 8.42
N ALA A 87 -0.79 2.53 7.85
CA ALA A 87 0.62 2.81 8.06
C ALA A 87 0.92 3.03 9.55
N THR A 88 0.04 3.70 10.28
CA THR A 88 0.19 3.90 11.73
C THR A 88 0.13 2.59 12.51
N LEU A 89 -0.79 1.69 12.14
CA LEU A 89 -0.93 0.38 12.79
C LEU A 89 0.22 -0.56 12.43
N VAL A 90 0.67 -0.58 11.18
CA VAL A 90 1.82 -1.37 10.73
C VAL A 90 3.11 -0.86 11.39
N ASP A 91 3.30 0.45 11.50
CA ASP A 91 4.46 0.99 12.20
C ASP A 91 4.44 0.67 13.70
N ARG A 92 3.26 0.64 14.32
CA ARG A 92 3.12 0.17 15.71
C ARG A 92 3.56 -1.29 15.85
N ILE A 93 3.08 -2.18 14.98
CA ILE A 93 3.49 -3.60 14.94
C ILE A 93 5.00 -3.71 14.78
N ASN A 94 5.57 -2.99 13.81
CA ASN A 94 7.00 -2.97 13.54
C ASN A 94 7.81 -2.48 14.75
N GLN A 95 7.25 -1.63 15.62
CA GLN A 95 7.91 -1.18 16.85
C GLN A 95 7.73 -2.13 18.03
N SER A 96 6.60 -2.81 18.15
CA SER A 96 6.24 -3.59 19.35
C SER A 96 6.48 -5.09 19.23
N ARG A 97 6.62 -5.63 18.02
CA ARG A 97 6.78 -7.07 17.76
C ARG A 97 8.14 -7.41 17.16
N SER A 98 8.44 -8.70 17.17
CA SER A 98 9.48 -9.33 16.35
C SER A 98 8.80 -10.26 15.38
N GLY A 99 9.03 -10.08 14.08
CA GLY A 99 8.36 -10.87 13.05
C GLY A 99 8.61 -10.33 11.65
N HIS A 100 7.83 -10.80 10.69
CA HIS A 100 7.91 -10.45 9.29
C HIS A 100 6.61 -9.81 8.81
N VAL A 101 6.71 -8.57 8.36
CA VAL A 101 5.62 -7.80 7.79
C VAL A 101 5.82 -7.69 6.29
N ILE A 102 4.81 -8.11 5.51
CA ILE A 102 4.80 -7.89 4.06
C ILE A 102 3.69 -6.91 3.70
N THR A 103 3.99 -5.87 2.94
CA THR A 103 2.98 -4.98 2.36
C THR A 103 2.90 -5.13 0.84
N ILE A 104 1.68 -5.07 0.30
CA ILE A 104 1.41 -5.11 -1.14
C ILE A 104 0.55 -3.88 -1.45
N GLU A 105 1.10 -2.93 -2.20
CA GLU A 105 0.55 -1.57 -2.36
C GLU A 105 0.59 -1.08 -3.82
N ASP A 106 -0.25 -0.10 -4.16
CA ASP A 106 -0.32 0.51 -5.49
C ASP A 106 -0.62 2.04 -5.43
N PRO A 107 0.40 2.91 -5.41
CA PRO A 107 1.80 2.62 -5.09
C PRO A 107 2.05 2.57 -3.57
N ILE A 108 3.29 2.29 -3.15
CA ILE A 108 3.69 2.37 -1.73
C ILE A 108 3.54 3.81 -1.23
N GLU A 109 2.64 4.06 -0.27
CA GLU A 109 2.39 5.43 0.21
C GLU A 109 3.38 5.85 1.30
N TYR A 110 3.63 4.98 2.28
CA TYR A 110 4.55 5.21 3.40
C TYR A 110 5.69 4.20 3.35
N VAL A 111 6.92 4.64 3.66
CA VAL A 111 8.06 3.72 3.77
C VAL A 111 8.21 3.30 5.23
N HIS A 112 8.26 2.00 5.46
CA HIS A 112 8.52 1.41 6.76
C HIS A 112 9.97 0.90 6.81
N GLU A 113 10.82 1.58 7.58
CA GLU A 113 12.13 1.02 7.90
C GLU A 113 11.97 -0.13 8.90
N SER A 114 12.68 -1.23 8.70
CA SER A 114 12.70 -2.36 9.64
C SER A 114 13.17 -1.90 11.02
N LYS A 115 12.37 -2.19 12.06
CA LYS A 115 12.65 -1.86 13.46
C LYS A 115 12.72 -3.15 14.27
N GLY A 116 11.63 -3.52 14.94
CA GLY A 116 11.46 -4.82 15.59
C GLY A 116 11.09 -5.92 14.59
N CYS A 117 10.40 -5.56 13.50
CA CYS A 117 10.08 -6.48 12.42
C CYS A 117 11.01 -6.31 11.21
N LEU A 118 11.18 -7.38 10.43
CA LEU A 118 11.56 -7.31 9.02
C LEU A 118 10.35 -6.80 8.24
N VAL A 119 10.49 -5.70 7.49
CA VAL A 119 9.41 -5.15 6.67
C VAL A 119 9.78 -5.18 5.20
N ASP A 120 9.05 -5.96 4.42
CA ASP A 120 9.18 -6.05 2.96
C ASP A 120 7.95 -5.42 2.28
N GLN A 121 8.17 -4.34 1.52
CA GLN A 121 7.10 -3.65 0.80
C GLN A 121 7.19 -3.93 -0.69
N ARG A 122 6.07 -4.34 -1.30
CA ARG A 122 5.98 -4.70 -2.72
C ARG A 122 4.98 -3.80 -3.42
N GLN A 123 5.45 -3.12 -4.47
CA GLN A 123 4.61 -2.25 -5.29
C GLN A 123 4.07 -3.00 -6.52
N VAL A 124 2.75 -2.96 -6.71
CA VAL A 124 2.10 -3.47 -7.93
C VAL A 124 2.57 -2.68 -9.16
N GLY A 125 2.83 -3.38 -10.26
CA GLY A 125 3.38 -2.83 -11.49
C GLY A 125 4.89 -2.58 -11.47
N THR A 126 5.56 -2.73 -10.32
CA THR A 126 7.03 -2.61 -10.21
C THR A 126 7.67 -3.90 -9.68
N ASP A 127 7.24 -4.38 -8.52
CA ASP A 127 7.80 -5.56 -7.83
C ASP A 127 6.93 -6.81 -8.00
N THR A 128 5.72 -6.65 -8.50
CA THR A 128 4.75 -7.71 -8.75
C THR A 128 3.72 -7.26 -9.79
N THR A 129 3.09 -8.23 -10.48
CA THR A 129 2.15 -7.94 -11.57
C THR A 129 0.81 -7.42 -11.05
N ASP A 130 0.27 -8.06 -10.02
CA ASP A 130 -1.03 -7.74 -9.45
C ASP A 130 -1.13 -8.17 -7.96
N PHE A 131 -2.17 -7.68 -7.28
CA PHE A 131 -2.41 -7.97 -5.86
C PHE A 131 -2.62 -9.46 -5.57
N GLN A 132 -3.27 -10.20 -6.48
CA GLN A 132 -3.62 -11.60 -6.26
C GLN A 132 -2.37 -12.48 -6.25
N GLU A 133 -1.55 -12.33 -7.28
CA GLU A 133 -0.28 -13.05 -7.41
C GLU A 133 0.63 -12.72 -6.22
N ALA A 134 0.75 -11.43 -5.88
CA ALA A 134 1.57 -10.96 -4.78
C ALA A 134 1.16 -11.57 -3.44
N LEU A 135 -0.15 -11.58 -3.16
CA LEU A 135 -0.71 -12.11 -1.91
C LEU A 135 -0.55 -13.63 -1.82
N VAL A 136 -0.79 -14.37 -2.90
CA VAL A 136 -0.57 -15.82 -2.89
C VAL A 136 0.92 -16.15 -2.70
N ALA A 137 1.81 -15.37 -3.30
CA ALA A 137 3.24 -15.54 -3.13
C ALA A 137 3.68 -15.22 -1.70
N SER A 138 3.13 -14.18 -1.07
CA SER A 138 3.53 -13.74 0.26
C SER A 138 3.29 -14.80 1.33
N LEU A 139 2.24 -15.62 1.22
CA LEU A 139 1.97 -16.71 2.17
C LEU A 139 3.06 -17.80 2.20
N ARG A 140 3.99 -17.81 1.25
CA ARG A 140 5.16 -18.72 1.24
C ARG A 140 6.46 -18.03 1.66
N GLN A 141 6.38 -16.76 2.03
CA GLN A 141 7.52 -15.92 2.43
C GLN A 141 7.64 -15.83 3.97
N ASP A 142 6.95 -16.72 4.70
CA ASP A 142 6.91 -16.76 6.17
C ASP A 142 6.52 -15.40 6.81
N PRO A 143 5.41 -14.75 6.38
CA PRO A 143 4.96 -13.51 7.02
C PRO A 143 4.17 -13.79 8.30
N ASP A 144 4.30 -12.90 9.28
CA ASP A 144 3.39 -12.85 10.44
C ASP A 144 2.21 -11.89 10.16
N VAL A 145 2.51 -10.79 9.45
CA VAL A 145 1.54 -9.73 9.14
C VAL A 145 1.58 -9.44 7.65
N VAL A 146 0.40 -9.34 7.02
CA VAL A 146 0.26 -9.00 5.61
C VAL A 146 -0.65 -7.79 5.45
N LEU A 147 -0.14 -6.70 4.90
CA LEU A 147 -0.98 -5.60 4.41
C LEU A 147 -1.22 -5.78 2.91
N VAL A 148 -2.48 -5.85 2.51
CA VAL A 148 -2.90 -5.85 1.11
C VAL A 148 -3.70 -4.58 0.89
N GLY A 149 -3.30 -3.73 -0.07
CA GLY A 149 -3.88 -2.41 -0.34
C GLY A 149 -5.41 -2.34 -0.42
N GLU A 150 -5.98 -2.00 -1.58
CA GLU A 150 -7.43 -1.99 -1.73
C GLU A 150 -7.89 -3.30 -2.38
N VAL A 151 -8.65 -4.11 -1.64
CA VAL A 151 -9.24 -5.33 -2.18
C VAL A 151 -10.55 -5.02 -2.90
N ARG A 152 -10.56 -5.25 -4.22
CA ARG A 152 -11.74 -5.07 -5.08
C ARG A 152 -12.20 -6.38 -5.70
N GLU A 153 -11.24 -7.22 -6.03
CA GLU A 153 -11.47 -8.47 -6.75
C GLU A 153 -11.78 -9.62 -5.79
N ILE A 154 -12.76 -10.44 -6.16
CA ILE A 154 -13.22 -11.57 -5.33
C ILE A 154 -12.10 -12.58 -5.04
N GLY A 155 -11.16 -12.74 -5.98
CA GLY A 155 -9.98 -13.60 -5.79
C GLY A 155 -9.14 -13.12 -4.62
N THR A 156 -8.82 -11.82 -4.58
CA THR A 156 -7.96 -11.23 -3.55
C THR A 156 -8.64 -11.20 -2.20
N ILE A 157 -9.94 -10.91 -2.17
CA ILE A 157 -10.75 -10.98 -0.95
C ILE A 157 -10.72 -12.40 -0.37
N ARG A 158 -10.94 -13.43 -1.21
CA ARG A 158 -10.91 -14.84 -0.76
C ARG A 158 -9.55 -15.21 -0.20
N THR A 159 -8.46 -14.86 -0.89
CA THR A 159 -7.12 -15.17 -0.42
C THR A 159 -6.78 -14.43 0.87
N ALA A 160 -7.21 -13.18 1.04
CA ALA A 160 -7.01 -12.42 2.28
C ALA A 160 -7.75 -13.09 3.46
N ILE A 161 -8.99 -13.57 3.25
CA ILE A 161 -9.73 -14.32 4.27
C ILE A 161 -9.01 -15.63 4.61
N THR A 162 -8.59 -16.40 3.59
CA THR A 162 -7.87 -17.66 3.84
C THR A 162 -6.57 -17.42 4.61
N ALA A 163 -5.80 -16.39 4.27
CA ALA A 163 -4.59 -16.02 4.99
C ALA A 163 -4.87 -15.72 6.48
N ALA A 164 -5.93 -14.96 6.75
CA ALA A 164 -6.38 -14.65 8.10
C ALA A 164 -6.82 -15.91 8.87
N GLU A 165 -7.48 -16.86 8.22
CA GLU A 165 -7.88 -18.14 8.82
C GLU A 165 -6.68 -19.07 9.10
N THR A 166 -5.56 -18.89 8.39
CA THR A 166 -4.37 -19.73 8.51
C THR A 166 -3.26 -19.10 9.37
N GLY A 167 -3.63 -18.27 10.35
CA GLY A 167 -2.70 -17.78 11.37
C GLY A 167 -1.91 -16.52 11.01
N HIS A 168 -2.35 -15.75 10.01
CA HIS A 168 -1.73 -14.45 9.68
C HIS A 168 -2.61 -13.30 10.16
N LEU A 169 -2.00 -12.19 10.56
CA LEU A 169 -2.73 -10.94 10.76
C LEU A 169 -2.75 -10.15 9.44
N VAL A 170 -3.94 -10.06 8.83
CA VAL A 170 -4.13 -9.43 7.52
C VAL A 170 -4.79 -8.07 7.69
N PHE A 171 -4.17 -7.03 7.13
CA PHE A 171 -4.73 -5.69 7.03
C PHE A 171 -5.13 -5.40 5.59
N THR A 172 -6.31 -4.80 5.39
CA THR A 172 -6.70 -4.33 4.06
C THR A 172 -7.64 -3.13 4.10
N THR A 173 -7.84 -2.52 2.94
CA THR A 173 -8.80 -1.44 2.74
C THR A 173 -9.89 -1.82 1.76
N VAL A 174 -11.06 -1.23 1.95
CA VAL A 174 -12.16 -1.28 0.98
C VAL A 174 -12.66 0.13 0.70
N HIS A 175 -13.14 0.35 -0.52
CA HIS A 175 -13.96 1.51 -0.81
C HIS A 175 -15.41 1.23 -0.38
N ALA A 176 -15.95 2.14 0.43
CA ALA A 176 -17.35 2.14 0.85
C ALA A 176 -18.20 2.99 -0.11
#